data_AF-A0A1R2AV36-F1
#
_entry.id   AF-A0A1R2AV36-F1
#
_cell.length_a   1.000
_cell.length_b   1.000
_cell.length_c   1.000
_cell.angle_alpha   90.00
_cell.angle_beta   90.00
_cell.angle_gamma   90.00
#
_symmetry.space_group_name_H-M   'P 1'
#
loop_
_entity.id
_entity.type
_entity.pdbx_description
1 polymer ?
#
loop_
_entity_poly.entity_id
_entity_poly.type
_entity_poly.pdbx_seq_one_letter_code
_entity_poly.pdbx_strand_id
1 'polypeptide(L)'
;MQYLNNAINLPKFFTGLCLCNLTVWLLAILPNIYFKGLFYTLISLRSSPRCFELCILLFASIADFILFGMHKLYFYYLGLLAASERSLIFDNFINDNSPLMLIIIILGEKNQNSVETTIWAIVFMVFACMRAFCRIIITRLQDNKLRNLEEINKIICFMNIAFVFCTIMIFKKASIGHLVILIFESVFIFKDTSLAYYQLSMTKIIPGSTELFLQIMESLFKIIQWAQFVVVYGELFTAGPVEFLVMIKINGYFYVLMTQTKQYLTYKNSIEQFMMKYSELSAAELSTLGEEKCCVCLDLLNTDRSCKITCGHILHIECIYKWMLRNTDRICPICKQMFLQPNNDRDSVNWYLWLMRLLNLENRITEDDIGRLREMFPNLSEQEVIREIERTGSVQNAIESLLGD
;
A
#
# COMPACT_ATOMS: atom_id res chain seq x y z
N MET A 1 -24.29 -13.64 11.78
CA MET A 1 -23.69 -12.37 12.27
C MET A 1 -23.76 -12.16 13.79
N GLN A 2 -24.28 -13.10 14.61
CA GLN A 2 -24.25 -12.98 16.10
C GLN A 2 -23.06 -13.68 16.78
N TYR A 3 -22.24 -14.44 16.04
CA TYR A 3 -21.12 -15.20 16.60
C TYR A 3 -19.80 -14.41 16.79
N LEU A 4 -19.72 -13.16 16.32
CA LEU A 4 -18.57 -12.27 16.53
C LEU A 4 -18.69 -11.37 17.78
N ASN A 5 -19.80 -11.45 18.52
CA ASN A 5 -19.98 -10.67 19.76
C ASN A 5 -19.34 -11.31 21.00
N ASN A 6 -18.77 -12.52 20.87
CA ASN A 6 -17.73 -12.98 21.79
C ASN A 6 -16.40 -12.33 21.39
N ALA A 7 -16.36 -11.00 21.42
CA ALA A 7 -15.12 -10.27 21.53
C ALA A 7 -14.49 -10.76 22.84
N ILE A 8 -13.56 -11.71 22.70
CA ILE A 8 -12.54 -12.05 23.68
C ILE A 8 -12.15 -10.73 24.36
N ASN A 9 -12.03 -10.72 25.69
CA ASN A 9 -11.52 -9.60 26.47
C ASN A 9 -10.04 -9.31 26.09
N LEU A 10 -9.79 -8.99 24.82
CA LEU A 10 -8.53 -8.63 24.21
C LEU A 10 -7.86 -7.51 25.00
N PRO A 11 -8.58 -6.49 25.53
CA PRO A 11 -7.98 -5.50 26.42
C PRO A 11 -7.40 -6.14 27.69
N LYS A 12 -8.08 -7.11 28.30
CA LYS A 12 -7.60 -7.77 29.53
C LYS A 12 -6.40 -8.68 29.25
N PHE A 13 -6.40 -9.38 28.11
CA PHE A 13 -5.27 -10.22 27.70
C PHE A 13 -4.00 -9.41 27.46
N PHE A 14 -4.09 -8.31 26.69
CA PHE A 14 -2.96 -7.39 26.48
C PHE A 14 -2.49 -6.75 27.79
N THR A 15 -3.41 -6.41 28.69
CA THR A 15 -3.04 -5.84 30.00
C THR A 15 -2.27 -6.86 30.84
N GLY A 16 -2.68 -8.13 30.84
CA GLY A 16 -1.96 -9.22 31.53
C GLY A 16 -0.57 -9.46 30.94
N LEU A 17 -0.45 -9.49 29.61
CA LEU A 17 0.84 -9.65 28.94
C LEU A 17 1.79 -8.49 29.23
N CYS A 18 1.28 -7.26 29.19
CA CYS A 18 2.02 -6.05 29.60
C CYS A 18 2.49 -6.12 31.05
N LEU A 19 1.67 -6.60 31.99
CA LEU A 19 2.07 -6.73 33.40
C LEU A 19 3.16 -7.80 33.60
N CYS A 20 3.05 -8.94 32.91
CA CYS A 20 4.10 -9.96 32.92
C CYS A 20 5.42 -9.42 32.34
N ASN A 21 5.35 -8.74 31.20
CA ASN A 21 6.51 -8.10 30.58
C ASN A 21 7.09 -6.98 31.45
N LEU A 22 6.25 -6.16 32.08
CA LEU A 22 6.67 -5.13 33.03
C LEU A 22 7.42 -5.75 34.21
N THR A 23 6.99 -6.91 34.70
CA THR A 23 7.65 -7.61 35.81
C THR A 23 9.05 -8.09 35.39
N VAL A 24 9.19 -8.66 34.19
CA VAL A 24 10.49 -9.03 33.63
C VAL A 24 11.40 -7.81 33.48
N TRP A 25 10.86 -6.68 33.00
CA TRP A 25 11.61 -5.43 32.90
C TRP A 25 12.09 -4.93 34.26
N LEU A 26 11.18 -4.78 35.22
CA LEU A 26 11.47 -4.23 36.55
C LEU A 26 12.49 -5.07 37.31
N LEU A 27 12.45 -6.40 37.14
CA LEU A 27 13.32 -7.30 37.90
C LEU A 27 14.65 -7.62 37.21
N ALA A 28 14.67 -7.73 35.88
CA ALA A 28 15.86 -8.23 35.16
C ALA A 28 16.59 -7.16 34.32
N ILE A 29 15.85 -6.26 33.69
CA ILE A 29 16.39 -5.38 32.63
C ILE A 29 16.62 -3.96 33.16
N LEU A 30 15.60 -3.33 33.78
CA LEU A 30 15.66 -1.97 34.31
C LEU A 30 16.77 -1.75 35.33
N PRO A 31 17.04 -2.65 36.29
CA PRO A 31 18.16 -2.47 37.20
C PRO A 31 19.50 -2.40 36.45
N ASN A 32 19.72 -3.29 35.49
CA ASN A 32 20.95 -3.28 34.69
C ASN A 32 21.05 -2.04 33.79
N ILE A 33 19.96 -1.60 33.17
CA ILE A 33 19.92 -0.37 32.37
C ILE A 33 20.18 0.85 33.26
N TYR A 34 19.55 0.94 34.42
CA TYR A 34 19.66 2.06 35.34
C TYR A 34 21.07 2.17 35.94
N PHE A 35 21.62 1.04 36.42
CA PHE A 35 22.92 1.04 37.08
C PHE A 35 24.12 1.03 36.12
N LYS A 36 23.98 0.40 34.94
CA LYS A 36 25.12 0.14 34.04
C LYS A 36 24.92 0.67 32.62
N GLY A 37 23.73 1.16 32.29
CA GLY A 37 23.38 1.64 30.96
C GLY A 37 22.89 0.54 30.01
N LEU A 38 22.14 0.97 28.98
CA LEU A 38 21.61 0.09 27.94
C LEU A 38 22.73 -0.64 27.18
N PHE A 39 23.80 0.08 26.83
CA PHE A 39 24.91 -0.47 26.04
C PHE A 39 25.62 -1.62 26.78
N TYR A 40 25.87 -1.46 28.07
CA TYR A 40 26.44 -2.53 28.89
C TYR A 40 25.51 -3.75 28.95
N THR A 41 24.21 -3.52 29.12
CA THR A 41 23.21 -4.59 29.18
C THR A 41 23.17 -5.40 27.87
N LEU A 42 23.23 -4.71 26.72
CA LEU A 42 23.31 -5.34 25.41
C LEU A 42 24.62 -6.12 25.19
N ILE A 43 25.76 -5.60 25.66
CA ILE A 43 27.03 -6.33 25.64
C ILE A 43 26.96 -7.58 26.52
N SER A 44 26.36 -7.48 27.71
CA SER A 44 26.19 -8.63 28.60
C SER A 44 25.30 -9.70 27.98
N LEU A 45 24.22 -9.30 27.29
CA LEU A 45 23.34 -10.20 26.54
C LEU A 45 24.11 -10.97 25.47
N ARG A 46 24.98 -10.29 24.73
CA ARG A 46 25.81 -10.90 23.67
C ARG A 46 26.64 -12.09 24.15
N SER A 47 27.09 -12.08 25.40
CA SER A 47 27.89 -13.17 25.99
C SER A 47 27.08 -14.35 26.53
N SER A 48 25.75 -14.24 26.57
CA SER A 48 24.89 -15.29 27.14
C SER A 48 24.70 -16.47 26.20
N PRO A 49 24.71 -17.73 26.69
CA PRO A 49 24.36 -18.91 25.87
C PRO A 49 22.89 -18.92 25.42
N ARG A 50 22.03 -18.13 26.07
CA ARG A 50 20.61 -17.92 25.72
C ARG A 50 20.36 -16.55 25.11
N CYS A 51 21.35 -16.00 24.40
CA CYS A 51 21.28 -14.65 23.86
C CYS A 51 20.06 -14.49 22.93
N PHE A 52 19.77 -15.48 22.10
CA PHE A 52 18.66 -15.44 21.15
C PHE A 52 17.29 -15.37 21.83
N GLU A 53 17.02 -16.22 22.83
CA GLU A 53 15.75 -16.21 23.56
C GLU A 53 15.57 -14.90 24.34
N LEU A 54 16.64 -14.42 24.98
CA LEU A 54 16.62 -13.15 25.70
C LEU A 54 16.41 -11.96 24.75
N CYS A 55 16.97 -12.02 23.55
CA CYS A 55 16.78 -11.05 22.48
C CYS A 55 15.32 -10.99 21.99
N ILE A 56 14.68 -12.15 21.79
CA ILE A 56 13.25 -12.23 21.42
C ILE A 56 12.37 -11.68 22.54
N LEU A 57 12.63 -12.03 23.80
CA LEU A 57 11.89 -11.51 24.94
C LEU A 57 12.04 -9.99 25.06
N LEU A 58 13.27 -9.49 24.87
CA LEU A 58 13.55 -8.06 24.85
C LEU A 58 12.77 -7.37 23.72
N PHE A 59 12.82 -7.92 22.50
CA PHE A 59 12.06 -7.40 21.35
C PHE A 59 10.57 -7.35 21.64
N ALA A 60 9.97 -8.47 22.07
CA ALA A 60 8.54 -8.57 22.34
C ALA A 60 8.09 -7.53 23.37
N SER A 61 8.87 -7.34 24.43
CA SER A 61 8.52 -6.38 25.45
C SER A 61 8.72 -4.92 25.03
N ILE A 62 9.73 -4.62 24.22
CA ILE A 62 9.89 -3.27 23.65
C ILE A 62 8.76 -2.98 22.66
N ALA A 63 8.39 -3.97 21.83
CA ALA A 63 7.26 -3.87 20.93
C ALA A 63 5.95 -3.59 21.67
N ASP A 64 5.67 -4.30 22.77
CA ASP A 64 4.51 -4.03 23.64
C ASP A 64 4.52 -2.60 24.18
N PHE A 65 5.67 -2.12 24.66
CA PHE A 65 5.80 -0.76 25.16
C PHE A 65 5.57 0.29 24.07
N ILE A 66 6.13 0.08 22.87
CA ILE A 66 5.92 0.94 21.70
C ILE A 66 4.43 0.97 21.34
N LEU A 67 3.79 -0.19 21.23
CA LEU A 67 2.36 -0.29 20.90
C LEU A 67 1.48 0.38 21.96
N PHE A 68 1.80 0.20 23.25
CA PHE A 68 1.10 0.88 24.34
C PHE A 68 1.27 2.40 24.28
N GLY A 69 2.51 2.87 24.09
CA GLY A 69 2.83 4.30 23.96
C GLY A 69 2.10 4.93 22.77
N MET A 70 2.14 4.27 21.61
CA MET A 70 1.42 4.69 20.41
C MET A 70 -0.09 4.69 20.61
N HIS A 71 -0.65 3.69 21.29
CA HIS A 71 -2.07 3.68 21.64
C HIS A 71 -2.46 4.84 22.57
N LYS A 72 -1.59 5.24 23.51
CA LYS A 72 -1.84 6.39 24.39
C LYS A 72 -1.71 7.72 23.65
N LEU A 73 -0.68 7.88 22.82
CA LEU A 73 -0.55 9.04 21.93
C LEU A 73 -1.77 9.16 21.03
N TYR A 74 -2.19 8.05 20.43
CA TYR A 74 -3.41 7.98 19.64
C TYR A 74 -4.62 8.45 20.45
N PHE A 75 -4.85 7.86 21.62
CA PHE A 75 -6.01 8.18 22.44
C PHE A 75 -6.05 9.66 22.84
N TYR A 76 -4.88 10.24 23.11
CA TYR A 76 -4.76 11.65 23.45
C TYR A 76 -5.10 12.58 22.28
N TYR A 77 -4.59 12.30 21.09
CA TYR A 77 -4.72 13.20 19.93
C TYR A 77 -5.97 12.96 19.08
N LEU A 78 -6.36 11.70 18.92
CA LEU A 78 -7.45 11.27 18.05
C LEU A 78 -8.66 10.78 18.87
N GLY A 79 -8.53 10.52 20.17
CA GLY A 79 -9.61 9.97 20.97
C GLY A 79 -9.78 8.47 20.79
N LEU A 80 -10.99 7.95 20.98
CA LEU A 80 -11.23 6.50 20.94
C LEU A 80 -11.16 5.96 19.50
N LEU A 81 -10.45 4.84 19.30
CA LEU A 81 -10.46 4.09 18.04
C LEU A 81 -11.79 3.38 17.84
N ALA A 82 -12.44 3.63 16.71
CA ALA A 82 -13.55 2.79 16.26
C ALA A 82 -13.07 1.35 16.00
N ALA A 83 -13.98 0.37 16.07
CA ALA A 83 -13.64 -1.02 15.77
C ALA A 83 -13.19 -1.20 14.31
N SER A 84 -13.81 -0.47 13.38
CA SER A 84 -13.43 -0.44 11.96
C SER A 84 -12.00 0.04 11.74
N GLU A 85 -11.59 1.09 12.46
CA GLU A 85 -10.23 1.64 12.37
C GLU A 85 -9.20 0.65 12.92
N ARG A 86 -9.52 -0.07 13.99
CA ARG A 86 -8.65 -1.14 14.52
C ARG A 86 -8.45 -2.27 13.52
N SER A 87 -9.53 -2.71 12.86
CA SER A 87 -9.43 -3.70 11.77
C SER A 87 -8.54 -3.17 10.65
N LEU A 88 -8.79 -1.93 10.20
CA LEU A 88 -8.03 -1.32 9.12
C LEU A 88 -6.54 -1.21 9.44
N ILE A 89 -6.17 -0.87 10.68
CA ILE A 89 -4.77 -0.84 11.13
C ILE A 89 -4.14 -2.24 11.03
N PHE A 90 -4.84 -3.24 11.54
CA PHE A 90 -4.36 -4.61 11.53
C PHE A 90 -4.21 -5.16 10.11
N ASP A 91 -5.21 -4.93 9.27
CA ASP A 91 -5.22 -5.31 7.86
C ASP A 91 -4.07 -4.62 7.12
N ASN A 92 -3.85 -3.31 7.35
CA ASN A 92 -2.73 -2.57 6.78
C ASN A 92 -1.38 -3.12 7.25
N PHE A 93 -1.23 -3.42 8.53
CA PHE A 93 0.02 -3.95 9.09
C PHE A 93 0.38 -5.31 8.48
N ILE A 94 -0.61 -6.18 8.26
CA ILE A 94 -0.43 -7.46 7.58
C ILE A 94 -0.14 -7.26 6.09
N ASN A 95 -0.93 -6.42 5.41
CA ASN A 95 -0.84 -6.21 3.97
C ASN A 95 0.47 -5.50 3.55
N ASP A 96 1.02 -4.65 4.42
CA ASP A 96 2.32 -4.02 4.23
C ASP A 96 3.48 -5.01 4.38
N ASN A 97 3.21 -6.25 4.81
CA ASN A 97 4.18 -7.30 5.05
C ASN A 97 5.20 -6.95 6.14
N SER A 98 4.89 -6.00 7.03
CA SER A 98 5.77 -5.63 8.14
C SER A 98 6.13 -6.84 9.03
N PRO A 99 5.18 -7.72 9.43
CA PRO A 99 5.51 -8.94 10.16
C PRO A 99 6.44 -9.87 9.37
N LEU A 100 6.21 -9.99 8.06
CA LEU A 100 6.99 -10.87 7.20
C LEU A 100 8.44 -10.37 7.07
N MET A 101 8.62 -9.07 6.83
CA MET A 101 9.95 -8.44 6.79
C MET A 101 10.68 -8.60 8.12
N LEU A 102 9.98 -8.41 9.23
CA LEU A 102 10.53 -8.62 10.57
C LEU A 102 10.99 -10.08 10.77
N ILE A 103 10.17 -11.05 10.36
CA ILE A 103 10.52 -12.47 10.41
C ILE A 103 11.74 -12.76 9.52
N ILE A 104 11.79 -12.19 8.31
CA ILE A 104 12.94 -12.35 7.41
C ILE A 104 14.20 -11.74 8.02
N ILE A 105 14.13 -10.57 8.67
CA ILE A 105 15.26 -9.96 9.39
C ILE A 105 15.74 -10.89 10.51
N ILE A 106 14.82 -11.42 11.32
CA ILE A 106 15.14 -12.29 12.46
C ILE A 106 15.73 -13.65 11.99
N LEU A 107 15.20 -14.22 10.91
CA LEU A 107 15.60 -15.56 10.42
C LEU A 107 16.74 -15.52 9.40
N GLY A 108 16.89 -14.44 8.65
CA GLY A 108 17.87 -14.30 7.56
C GLY A 108 19.30 -14.08 8.06
N GLU A 109 19.48 -13.74 9.33
CA GLU A 109 20.77 -13.48 9.92
C GLU A 109 21.50 -14.78 10.32
N LYS A 110 22.06 -15.48 9.33
CA LYS A 110 22.69 -16.80 9.52
C LYS A 110 23.99 -16.77 10.33
N ASN A 111 24.61 -15.59 10.50
CA ASN A 111 26.00 -15.49 10.98
C ASN A 111 26.32 -14.26 11.85
N GLN A 112 25.34 -13.52 12.36
CA GLN A 112 25.60 -12.32 13.18
C GLN A 112 25.02 -12.34 14.59
N ASN A 113 25.54 -11.41 15.37
CA ASN A 113 25.20 -11.07 16.74
C ASN A 113 23.69 -10.86 16.89
N SER A 114 22.96 -11.79 17.52
CA SER A 114 21.50 -11.70 17.72
C SER A 114 21.03 -10.40 18.38
N VAL A 115 21.91 -9.73 19.12
CA VAL A 115 21.68 -8.40 19.68
C VAL A 115 21.49 -7.35 18.58
N GLU A 116 22.29 -7.38 17.53
CA GLU A 116 22.20 -6.44 16.41
C GLU A 116 20.89 -6.63 15.65
N THR A 117 20.55 -7.87 15.29
CA THR A 117 19.26 -8.24 14.67
C THR A 117 18.07 -7.77 15.51
N THR A 118 18.17 -7.85 16.83
CA THR A 118 17.15 -7.36 17.74
C THR A 118 16.99 -5.85 17.68
N ILE A 119 18.09 -5.10 17.60
CA ILE A 119 18.05 -3.64 17.42
C ILE A 119 17.41 -3.29 16.08
N TRP A 120 17.76 -3.99 14.99
CA TRP A 120 17.12 -3.83 13.67
C TRP A 120 15.61 -4.06 13.75
N ALA A 121 15.20 -5.17 14.37
CA ALA A 121 13.81 -5.54 14.57
C ALA A 121 13.03 -4.45 15.34
N ILE A 122 13.62 -3.91 16.41
CA ILE A 122 13.03 -2.81 17.19
C ILE A 122 12.85 -1.57 16.34
N VAL A 123 13.90 -1.13 15.62
CA VAL A 123 13.84 0.08 14.79
C VAL A 123 12.81 -0.07 13.68
N PHE A 124 12.76 -1.23 13.03
CA PHE A 124 11.75 -1.55 12.02
C PHE A 124 10.33 -1.51 12.60
N MET A 125 10.12 -2.07 13.79
CA MET A 125 8.82 -2.06 14.47
C MET A 125 8.35 -0.62 14.78
N VAL A 126 9.26 0.27 15.19
CA VAL A 126 8.94 1.69 15.39
C VAL A 126 8.45 2.33 14.09
N PHE A 127 9.16 2.12 12.98
CA PHE A 127 8.72 2.62 11.67
C PHE A 127 7.35 2.05 11.26
N ALA A 128 7.13 0.75 11.44
CA ALA A 128 5.84 0.13 11.13
C ALA A 128 4.69 0.74 11.96
N CYS A 129 4.93 1.03 13.25
CA CYS A 129 3.96 1.70 14.11
C CYS A 129 3.70 3.15 13.67
N MET A 130 4.75 3.91 13.29
CA MET A 130 4.61 5.27 12.77
C MET A 130 3.81 5.30 11.46
N ARG A 131 4.08 4.35 10.55
CA ARG A 131 3.35 4.21 9.28
C ARG A 131 1.88 3.88 9.52
N ALA A 132 1.58 2.95 10.42
CA ALA A 132 0.21 2.65 10.82
C ALA A 132 -0.51 3.90 11.35
N PHE A 133 0.18 4.73 12.14
CA PHE A 133 -0.36 5.99 12.66
C PHE A 133 -0.68 7.00 11.54
N CYS A 134 0.21 7.15 10.55
CA CYS A 134 -0.04 7.98 9.36
C CYS A 134 -1.31 7.57 8.61
N ARG A 135 -1.50 6.26 8.41
CA ARG A 135 -2.68 5.74 7.69
C ARG A 135 -3.99 6.10 8.40
N ILE A 136 -4.03 6.00 9.73
CA ILE A 136 -5.24 6.37 10.47
C ILE A 136 -5.54 7.86 10.32
N ILE A 137 -4.51 8.70 10.34
CA ILE A 137 -4.67 10.14 10.11
C ILE A 137 -5.25 10.39 8.73
N ILE A 138 -4.73 9.74 7.68
CA ILE A 138 -5.28 9.84 6.32
C ILE A 138 -6.75 9.38 6.29
N THR A 139 -7.09 8.26 6.92
CA THR A 139 -8.48 7.77 6.98
C THR A 139 -9.41 8.76 7.69
N ARG A 140 -8.98 9.34 8.81
CA ARG A 140 -9.79 10.32 9.54
C ARG A 140 -9.90 11.67 8.84
N LEU A 141 -8.87 12.05 8.10
CA LEU A 141 -8.90 13.21 7.21
C LEU A 141 -9.99 13.05 6.15
N GLN A 142 -10.09 11.88 5.52
CA GLN A 142 -11.13 11.59 4.54
C GLN A 142 -12.54 11.64 5.12
N ASP A 143 -12.70 11.27 6.39
CA ASP A 143 -13.97 11.31 7.10
C ASP A 143 -14.41 12.73 7.54
N ASN A 144 -13.61 13.78 7.30
CA ASN A 144 -13.80 15.14 7.84
C ASN A 144 -13.97 15.19 9.37
N LYS A 145 -13.51 14.15 10.07
CA LYS A 145 -13.57 14.05 11.52
C LYS A 145 -12.24 14.54 12.06
N LEU A 146 -12.22 15.79 12.53
CA LEU A 146 -11.36 16.37 13.59
C LEU A 146 -10.69 17.69 13.21
N ARG A 147 -10.63 18.58 14.20
CA ARG A 147 -9.74 19.75 14.24
C ARG A 147 -8.40 19.29 14.85
N ASN A 148 -7.28 19.91 14.44
CA ASN A 148 -5.89 19.65 14.89
C ASN A 148 -5.10 18.53 14.17
N LEU A 149 -5.58 17.98 13.05
CA LEU A 149 -4.83 16.96 12.30
C LEU A 149 -3.53 17.48 11.67
N GLU A 150 -3.46 18.79 11.39
CA GLU A 150 -2.26 19.43 10.83
C GLU A 150 -1.06 19.38 11.79
N GLU A 151 -1.27 19.71 13.06
CA GLU A 151 -0.21 19.70 14.07
C GLU A 151 0.31 18.28 14.33
N ILE A 152 -0.60 17.30 14.36
CA ILE A 152 -0.22 15.88 14.51
C ILE A 152 0.63 15.44 13.31
N ASN A 153 0.25 15.81 12.09
CA ASN A 153 0.99 15.44 10.89
C ASN A 153 2.39 16.08 10.87
N LYS A 154 2.53 17.34 11.32
CA LYS A 154 3.84 18.00 11.50
C LYS A 154 4.71 17.26 12.53
N ILE A 155 4.13 16.86 13.66
CA ILE A 155 4.83 16.09 14.70
C ILE A 155 5.36 14.78 14.13
N ILE A 156 4.55 14.02 13.37
CA ILE A 156 5.00 12.75 12.79
C ILE A 156 6.11 12.95 11.78
N CYS A 157 6.00 13.97 10.92
CA CYS A 157 7.04 14.30 9.96
C CYS A 157 8.37 14.62 10.67
N PHE A 158 8.33 15.43 11.72
CA PHE A 158 9.49 15.75 12.54
C PHE A 158 10.07 14.51 13.24
N MET A 159 9.22 13.67 13.84
CA MET A 159 9.62 12.41 14.45
C MET A 159 10.30 11.49 13.43
N ASN A 160 9.79 11.41 12.20
CA ASN A 160 10.37 10.58 11.15
C ASN A 160 11.77 11.06 10.76
N ILE A 161 11.95 12.37 10.54
CA ILE A 161 13.26 12.97 10.26
C ILE A 161 14.24 12.65 11.40
N ALA A 162 13.85 12.93 12.64
CA ALA A 162 14.69 12.69 13.82
C ALA A 162 15.07 11.20 13.94
N PHE A 163 14.12 10.29 13.67
CA PHE A 163 14.34 8.86 13.77
C PHE A 163 15.23 8.31 12.66
N VAL A 164 15.16 8.86 11.44
CA VAL A 164 16.13 8.57 10.36
C VAL A 164 17.54 8.97 10.78
N PHE A 165 17.74 10.17 11.31
CA PHE A 165 19.06 10.60 11.79
C PHE A 165 19.57 9.68 12.92
N CYS A 166 18.71 9.34 13.87
CA CYS A 166 19.05 8.38 14.93
C CYS A 166 19.45 7.02 14.35
N THR A 167 18.70 6.51 13.37
CA THR A 167 18.98 5.24 12.68
C THR A 167 20.35 5.27 11.99
N ILE A 168 20.67 6.33 11.25
CA ILE A 168 21.97 6.50 10.60
C ILE A 168 23.11 6.54 11.65
N MET A 169 22.89 7.19 12.80
CA MET A 169 23.88 7.25 13.88
C MET A 169 24.09 5.89 14.56
N ILE A 170 23.00 5.18 14.89
CA ILE A 170 23.02 3.86 15.53
C ILE A 170 23.73 2.84 14.64
N PHE A 171 23.43 2.85 13.34
CA PHE A 171 23.92 1.87 12.37
C PHE A 171 25.08 2.38 11.52
N LYS A 172 25.85 3.37 12.00
CA LYS A 172 27.02 3.91 11.26
C LYS A 172 28.05 2.84 10.88
N LYS A 173 28.12 1.74 11.65
CA LYS A 173 29.03 0.61 11.41
C LYS A 173 28.41 -0.53 10.59
N ALA A 174 27.09 -0.52 10.40
CA ALA A 174 26.42 -1.57 9.66
C ALA A 174 26.62 -1.40 8.15
N SER A 175 26.32 -2.45 7.38
CA SER A 175 26.40 -2.38 5.93
C SER A 175 25.33 -1.42 5.38
N ILE A 176 25.68 -0.69 4.31
CA ILE A 176 24.82 0.28 3.65
C ILE A 176 23.48 -0.37 3.24
N GLY A 177 23.48 -1.65 2.87
CA GLY A 177 22.28 -2.37 2.45
C GLY A 177 21.18 -2.41 3.52
N HIS A 178 21.52 -2.67 4.79
CA HIS A 178 20.53 -2.68 5.87
C HIS A 178 19.98 -1.29 6.15
N LEU A 179 20.85 -0.26 6.09
CA LEU A 179 20.45 1.12 6.26
C LEU A 179 19.45 1.56 5.17
N VAL A 180 19.69 1.15 3.92
CA VAL A 180 18.79 1.43 2.79
C VAL A 180 17.41 0.81 3.02
N ILE A 181 17.32 -0.42 3.54
CA ILE A 181 16.04 -1.08 3.86
C ILE A 181 15.23 -0.26 4.88
N LEU A 182 15.86 0.25 5.94
CA LEU A 182 15.17 1.09 6.93
C LEU A 182 14.79 2.47 6.37
N ILE A 183 15.64 3.06 5.51
CA ILE A 183 15.33 4.34 4.87
C ILE A 183 14.08 4.23 4.00
N PHE A 184 13.82 3.09 3.35
CA PHE A 184 12.58 2.88 2.59
C PHE A 184 11.32 3.03 3.45
N GLU A 185 11.31 2.52 4.69
CA GLU A 185 10.16 2.69 5.58
C GLU A 185 9.92 4.17 5.91
N SER A 186 10.99 4.92 6.14
CA SER A 186 10.89 6.37 6.30
C SER A 186 10.35 7.06 5.06
N VAL A 187 10.74 6.65 3.85
CA VAL A 187 10.22 7.21 2.59
C VAL A 187 8.72 6.99 2.47
N PHE A 188 8.21 5.82 2.85
CA PHE A 188 6.76 5.56 2.87
C PHE A 188 6.03 6.46 3.88
N ILE A 189 6.60 6.66 5.07
CA ILE A 189 6.04 7.58 6.07
C ILE A 189 6.04 9.02 5.54
N PHE A 190 7.09 9.47 4.86
CA PHE A 190 7.12 10.80 4.23
C PHE A 190 6.06 10.95 3.15
N LYS A 191 5.86 9.93 2.31
CA LYS A 191 4.81 9.94 1.29
C LYS A 191 3.42 10.05 1.92
N ASP A 192 3.13 9.27 2.96
CA ASP A 192 1.82 9.29 3.64
C ASP A 192 1.59 10.62 4.40
N THR A 193 2.59 11.13 5.11
CA THR A 193 2.50 12.43 5.79
C THR A 193 2.41 13.61 4.81
N SER A 194 3.12 13.57 3.69
CA SER A 194 3.03 14.60 2.63
C SER A 194 1.64 14.59 1.99
N LEU A 195 1.06 13.41 1.77
CA LEU A 195 -0.29 13.26 1.25
C LEU A 195 -1.32 13.84 2.23
N ALA A 196 -1.21 13.52 3.51
CA ALA A 196 -2.06 14.07 4.57
C ALA A 196 -1.92 15.60 4.67
N TYR A 197 -0.70 16.12 4.59
CA TYR A 197 -0.43 17.56 4.63
C TYR A 197 -1.07 18.27 3.42
N TYR A 198 -0.95 17.68 2.23
CA TYR A 198 -1.54 18.25 1.02
C TYR A 198 -3.07 18.31 1.12
N GLN A 199 -3.71 17.23 1.60
CA GLN A 199 -5.16 17.19 1.82
C GLN A 199 -5.64 18.27 2.79
N LEU A 200 -4.87 18.51 3.86
CA LEU A 200 -5.16 19.51 4.88
C LEU A 200 -4.96 20.94 4.40
N SER A 201 -3.81 21.23 3.80
CA SER A 201 -3.38 22.61 3.51
C SER A 201 -4.11 23.24 2.33
N MET A 202 -4.41 22.46 1.30
CA MET A 202 -4.94 23.04 0.07
C MET A 202 -6.47 23.13 0.03
N THR A 203 -7.19 22.51 0.98
CA THR A 203 -8.67 22.28 0.94
C THR A 203 -9.17 21.73 -0.41
N LYS A 204 -8.24 21.33 -1.26
CA LYS A 204 -8.47 20.94 -2.64
C LYS A 204 -8.34 19.45 -2.70
N ILE A 205 -9.29 18.92 -3.43
CA ILE A 205 -9.26 17.59 -3.98
C ILE A 205 -7.89 17.35 -4.63
N ILE A 206 -7.18 16.30 -4.20
CA ILE A 206 -6.00 15.83 -4.92
C ILE A 206 -6.42 15.47 -6.34
N PRO A 207 -5.73 15.96 -7.38
CA PRO A 207 -5.98 15.52 -8.74
C PRO A 207 -5.84 14.00 -8.82
N GLY A 208 -6.82 13.33 -9.42
CA GLY A 208 -6.79 11.87 -9.55
C GLY A 208 -5.53 11.31 -10.20
N SER A 209 -4.90 12.10 -11.09
CA SER A 209 -3.61 11.79 -11.71
C SER A 209 -2.48 11.71 -10.69
N THR A 210 -2.44 12.63 -9.72
CA THR A 210 -1.41 12.65 -8.67
C THR A 210 -1.57 11.45 -7.74
N GLU A 211 -2.80 11.07 -7.39
CA GLU A 211 -3.04 9.88 -6.56
C GLU A 211 -2.56 8.60 -7.24
N LEU A 212 -2.92 8.38 -8.51
CA LEU A 212 -2.45 7.23 -9.28
C LEU A 212 -0.92 7.24 -9.46
N PHE A 213 -0.32 8.40 -9.70
CA PHE A 213 1.13 8.53 -9.80
C PHE A 213 1.83 8.12 -8.50
N LEU A 214 1.32 8.59 -7.35
CA LEU A 214 1.87 8.22 -6.05
C LEU A 214 1.72 6.71 -5.77
N GLN A 215 0.64 6.08 -6.22
CA GLN A 215 0.45 4.64 -6.13
C GLN A 215 1.46 3.87 -6.98
N ILE A 216 1.73 4.31 -8.22
CA ILE A 216 2.76 3.73 -9.10
C ILE A 216 4.14 3.84 -8.44
N MET A 217 4.48 5.02 -7.92
CA MET A 217 5.74 5.23 -7.20
C MET A 217 5.86 4.35 -5.97
N GLU A 218 4.77 4.17 -5.21
CA GLU A 218 4.76 3.26 -4.06
C GLU A 218 5.05 1.82 -4.47
N SER A 219 4.42 1.32 -5.54
CA SER A 219 4.67 -0.03 -6.06
C SER A 219 6.12 -0.19 -6.55
N LEU A 220 6.67 0.81 -7.25
CA LEU A 220 8.08 0.83 -7.65
C LEU A 220 9.03 0.75 -6.44
N PHE A 221 8.80 1.57 -5.42
CA PHE A 221 9.63 1.54 -4.22
C PHE A 221 9.52 0.22 -3.47
N LYS A 222 8.35 -0.43 -3.43
CA LYS A 222 8.22 -1.77 -2.86
C LYS A 222 9.02 -2.80 -3.65
N ILE A 223 8.99 -2.77 -4.98
CA ILE A 223 9.83 -3.65 -5.82
C ILE A 223 11.31 -3.44 -5.50
N ILE A 224 11.77 -2.19 -5.45
CA ILE A 224 13.16 -1.85 -5.13
C ILE A 224 13.53 -2.32 -3.72
N GLN A 225 12.66 -2.12 -2.73
CA GLN A 225 12.88 -2.57 -1.35
C GLN A 225 13.02 -4.09 -1.28
N TRP A 226 12.13 -4.85 -1.92
CA TRP A 226 12.21 -6.32 -1.94
C TRP A 226 13.42 -6.84 -2.73
N ALA A 227 13.80 -6.18 -3.83
CA ALA A 227 15.04 -6.49 -4.53
C ALA A 227 16.27 -6.24 -3.62
N GLN A 228 16.26 -5.16 -2.84
CA GLN A 228 17.30 -4.88 -1.87
C GLN A 228 17.36 -5.94 -0.76
N PHE A 229 16.22 -6.51 -0.34
CA PHE A 229 16.20 -7.65 0.57
C PHE A 229 16.93 -8.87 -0.02
N VAL A 230 16.74 -9.18 -1.31
CA VAL A 230 17.50 -10.24 -1.99
C VAL A 230 19.00 -9.94 -1.97
N VAL A 231 19.39 -8.69 -2.24
CA VAL A 231 20.80 -8.30 -2.25
C VAL A 231 21.44 -8.39 -0.86
N VAL A 232 20.69 -8.11 0.20
CA VAL A 232 21.21 -8.10 1.58
C VAL A 232 21.23 -9.49 2.20
N TYR A 233 20.16 -10.28 2.01
CA TYR A 233 19.97 -11.56 2.72
C TYR A 233 20.08 -12.78 1.81
N GLY A 234 20.00 -12.61 0.49
CA GLY A 234 20.12 -13.71 -0.45
C GLY A 234 21.58 -14.01 -0.78
N GLU A 235 21.99 -15.26 -0.63
CA GLU A 235 22.97 -15.80 -1.56
C GLU A 235 22.22 -15.89 -2.90
N LEU A 236 22.54 -15.00 -3.86
CA LEU A 236 21.71 -14.67 -5.04
C LEU A 236 21.21 -15.86 -5.90
N PHE A 237 21.55 -17.10 -5.56
CA PHE A 237 21.29 -18.32 -6.32
C PHE A 237 20.94 -19.55 -5.45
N THR A 238 20.78 -19.43 -4.13
CA THR A 238 20.24 -20.55 -3.35
C THR A 238 18.72 -20.58 -3.46
N ALA A 239 18.16 -21.68 -3.94
CA ALA A 239 16.71 -21.89 -4.06
C ALA A 239 16.06 -22.16 -2.68
N GLY A 240 16.35 -21.29 -1.71
CA GLY A 240 15.78 -21.35 -0.38
C GLY A 240 14.35 -20.80 -0.32
N PRO A 241 13.64 -21.09 0.78
CA PRO A 241 12.24 -20.66 0.94
C PRO A 241 12.10 -19.15 1.07
N VAL A 242 13.12 -18.43 1.56
CA VAL A 242 13.09 -16.96 1.72
C VAL A 242 13.17 -16.29 0.35
N GLU A 243 14.08 -16.76 -0.50
CA GLU A 243 14.28 -16.26 -1.86
C GLU A 243 13.02 -16.46 -2.71
N PHE A 244 12.39 -17.64 -2.60
CA PHE A 244 11.11 -17.93 -3.26
C PHE A 244 9.99 -16.99 -2.80
N LEU A 245 9.88 -16.76 -1.48
CA LEU A 245 8.92 -15.83 -0.92
C LEU A 245 9.14 -14.39 -1.41
N VAL A 246 10.38 -13.93 -1.47
CA VAL A 246 10.73 -12.60 -1.98
C VAL A 246 10.36 -12.49 -3.47
N MET A 247 10.65 -13.51 -4.28
CA MET A 247 10.26 -13.53 -5.69
C MET A 247 8.73 -13.45 -5.87
N ILE A 248 7.95 -14.20 -5.08
CA ILE A 248 6.48 -14.08 -5.09
C ILE A 248 6.05 -12.65 -4.80
N LYS A 249 6.68 -11.97 -3.83
CA LYS A 249 6.34 -10.59 -3.48
C LYS A 249 6.71 -9.62 -4.59
N ILE A 250 7.90 -9.73 -5.18
CA ILE A 250 8.33 -8.90 -6.31
C ILE A 250 7.33 -9.07 -7.48
N ASN A 251 6.99 -10.31 -7.84
CA ASN A 251 6.02 -10.59 -8.91
C ASN A 251 4.63 -10.00 -8.60
N GLY A 252 4.17 -10.13 -7.35
CA GLY A 252 2.91 -9.53 -6.91
C GLY A 252 2.90 -8.00 -7.04
N TYR A 253 3.96 -7.32 -6.59
CA TYR A 253 4.08 -5.87 -6.75
C TYR A 253 4.25 -5.44 -8.20
N PHE A 254 4.94 -6.24 -9.02
CA PHE A 254 5.05 -6.01 -10.44
C PHE A 254 3.66 -6.04 -11.11
N TYR A 255 2.85 -7.04 -10.80
CA TYR A 255 1.47 -7.12 -11.30
C TYR A 255 0.62 -5.89 -10.88
N VAL A 256 0.72 -5.47 -9.62
CA VAL A 256 0.04 -4.26 -9.11
C VAL A 256 0.51 -2.99 -9.84
N LEU A 257 1.82 -2.82 -10.00
CA LEU A 257 2.43 -1.70 -10.73
C LEU A 257 1.90 -1.62 -12.17
N MET A 258 1.85 -2.76 -12.84
CA MET A 258 1.35 -2.87 -14.21
C MET A 258 -0.12 -2.47 -14.31
N THR A 259 -0.94 -2.96 -13.37
CA THR A 259 -2.37 -2.62 -13.29
C THR A 259 -2.58 -1.12 -13.05
N GLN A 260 -1.83 -0.53 -12.11
CA GLN A 260 -1.90 0.91 -11.81
C GLN A 260 -1.43 1.77 -12.98
N THR A 261 -0.37 1.35 -13.67
CA THR A 261 0.13 2.04 -14.87
C THR A 261 -0.91 2.05 -15.97
N LYS A 262 -1.58 0.92 -16.21
CA LYS A 262 -2.70 0.82 -17.15
C LYS A 262 -3.84 1.77 -16.76
N GLN A 263 -4.26 1.76 -15.50
CA GLN A 263 -5.30 2.66 -15.00
C GLN A 263 -4.93 4.13 -15.19
N TYR A 264 -3.67 4.51 -14.93
CA TYR A 264 -3.16 5.86 -15.14
C TYR A 264 -3.19 6.29 -16.61
N LEU A 265 -2.72 5.44 -17.53
CA LEU A 265 -2.74 5.75 -18.96
C LEU A 265 -4.17 5.88 -19.48
N THR A 266 -5.07 4.95 -19.11
CA THR A 266 -6.49 5.02 -19.48
C THR A 266 -7.15 6.27 -18.92
N TYR A 267 -6.87 6.63 -17.66
CA TYR A 267 -7.35 7.84 -17.03
C TYR A 267 -6.84 9.09 -17.77
N LYS A 268 -5.54 9.19 -18.03
CA LYS A 268 -4.91 10.31 -18.74
C LYS A 268 -5.54 10.50 -20.12
N ASN A 269 -5.64 9.44 -20.92
CA ASN A 269 -6.25 9.51 -22.25
C ASN A 269 -7.71 9.97 -22.17
N SER A 270 -8.46 9.51 -21.16
CA SER A 270 -9.86 9.92 -20.97
C SER A 270 -10.00 11.40 -20.61
N ILE A 271 -9.07 11.92 -19.79
CA ILE A 271 -9.03 13.34 -19.44
C ILE A 271 -8.70 14.19 -20.68
N GLU A 272 -7.74 13.76 -21.50
CA GLU A 272 -7.40 14.45 -22.74
C GLU A 272 -8.58 14.50 -23.72
N GLN A 273 -9.24 13.35 -23.95
CA GLN A 273 -10.45 13.29 -24.77
C GLN A 273 -11.58 14.15 -24.20
N PHE A 274 -11.75 14.16 -22.87
CA PHE A 274 -12.74 14.99 -22.21
C PHE A 274 -12.50 16.47 -22.47
N MET A 275 -11.26 16.93 -22.27
CA MET A 275 -10.85 18.32 -22.48
C MET A 275 -10.98 18.76 -23.93
N MET A 276 -10.77 17.85 -24.90
CA MET A 276 -10.98 18.15 -26.31
C MET A 276 -12.46 18.26 -26.70
N LYS A 277 -13.33 17.49 -26.04
CA LYS A 277 -14.76 17.39 -26.39
C LYS A 277 -15.64 18.41 -25.65
N TYR A 278 -15.31 18.74 -24.42
CA TYR A 278 -16.14 19.56 -23.55
C TYR A 278 -15.39 20.84 -23.15
N SER A 279 -15.97 21.98 -23.50
CA SER A 279 -15.50 23.29 -23.06
C SER A 279 -16.04 23.63 -21.67
N GLU A 280 -15.29 24.46 -20.95
CA GLU A 280 -15.76 25.08 -19.72
C GLU A 280 -16.93 26.04 -20.02
N LEU A 281 -17.90 26.10 -19.10
CA LEU A 281 -19.00 27.05 -19.19
C LEU A 281 -18.49 28.48 -18.99
N SER A 282 -19.07 29.42 -19.72
CA SER A 282 -18.73 30.84 -19.56
C SER A 282 -19.24 31.37 -18.21
N ALA A 283 -18.61 32.43 -17.70
CA ALA A 283 -19.04 33.08 -16.46
C ALA A 283 -20.52 33.52 -16.48
N ALA A 284 -21.02 33.93 -17.66
CA ALA A 284 -22.41 34.28 -17.85
C ALA A 284 -23.33 33.05 -17.64
N GLU A 285 -23.02 31.91 -18.27
CA GLU A 285 -23.77 30.67 -18.09
C GLU A 285 -23.71 30.16 -16.64
N LEU A 286 -22.52 30.23 -16.01
CA LEU A 286 -22.34 29.86 -14.59
C LEU A 286 -23.26 30.66 -13.65
N SER A 287 -23.40 31.98 -13.90
CA SER A 287 -24.28 32.82 -13.08
C SER A 287 -25.77 32.49 -13.24
N THR A 288 -26.19 31.96 -14.40
CA THR A 288 -27.58 31.53 -14.61
C THR A 288 -27.97 30.26 -13.86
N LEU A 289 -26.99 29.48 -13.39
CA LEU A 289 -27.24 28.25 -12.62
C LEU A 289 -27.75 28.53 -11.19
N GLY A 290 -27.59 29.77 -10.70
CA GLY A 290 -28.10 30.17 -9.38
C GLY A 290 -27.57 29.29 -8.25
N GLU A 291 -28.49 28.60 -7.56
CA GLU A 291 -28.20 27.71 -6.42
C GLU A 291 -28.14 26.22 -6.81
N GLU A 292 -28.03 25.88 -8.09
CA GLU A 292 -27.88 24.49 -8.51
C GLU A 292 -26.61 23.85 -7.93
N LYS A 293 -26.73 22.59 -7.52
CA LYS A 293 -25.67 21.83 -6.87
C LYS A 293 -25.17 20.71 -7.77
N CYS A 294 -23.86 20.48 -7.74
CA CYS A 294 -23.27 19.32 -8.39
C CYS A 294 -23.72 18.04 -7.69
N CYS A 295 -24.19 17.03 -8.43
CA CYS A 295 -24.64 15.77 -7.82
C CYS A 295 -23.50 14.93 -7.21
N VAL A 296 -22.23 15.25 -7.51
CA VAL A 296 -21.06 14.49 -7.06
C VAL A 296 -20.52 15.02 -5.73
N CYS A 297 -20.31 16.33 -5.58
CA CYS A 297 -19.82 16.93 -4.33
C CYS A 297 -20.92 17.57 -3.48
N LEU A 298 -22.12 17.81 -4.05
CA LEU A 298 -23.23 18.54 -3.42
C LEU A 298 -22.96 20.02 -3.14
N ASP A 299 -21.88 20.57 -3.70
CA ASP A 299 -21.55 22.01 -3.67
C ASP A 299 -22.17 22.75 -4.86
N LEU A 300 -22.22 24.08 -4.77
CA LEU A 300 -22.81 24.95 -5.78
C LEU A 300 -22.02 24.89 -7.10
N LEU A 301 -22.73 24.84 -8.24
CA LEU A 301 -22.10 24.78 -9.56
C LEU A 301 -21.44 26.10 -9.99
N ASN A 302 -21.79 27.21 -9.35
CA ASN A 302 -21.35 28.56 -9.71
C ASN A 302 -19.99 28.98 -9.12
N THR A 303 -19.40 28.19 -8.21
CA THR A 303 -18.15 28.53 -7.51
C THR A 303 -16.89 28.06 -8.23
N ASP A 304 -17.01 27.00 -9.03
CA ASP A 304 -15.88 26.30 -9.63
C ASP A 304 -16.14 26.04 -11.12
N ARG A 305 -15.10 25.53 -11.79
CA ARG A 305 -15.14 25.25 -13.22
C ARG A 305 -16.15 24.14 -13.50
N SER A 306 -17.19 24.47 -14.24
CA SER A 306 -18.27 23.55 -14.58
C SER A 306 -18.37 23.37 -16.09
N CYS A 307 -18.83 22.20 -16.52
CA CYS A 307 -19.07 21.91 -17.93
C CYS A 307 -20.36 21.12 -18.12
N LYS A 308 -20.99 21.29 -19.28
CA LYS A 308 -22.19 20.55 -19.69
C LYS A 308 -21.80 19.35 -20.55
N ILE A 309 -22.14 18.14 -20.11
CA ILE A 309 -21.86 16.90 -20.87
C ILE A 309 -22.95 16.62 -21.91
N THR A 310 -22.73 15.66 -22.82
CA THR A 310 -23.63 15.38 -23.98
C THR A 310 -25.07 15.05 -23.59
N CYS A 311 -25.30 14.49 -22.40
CA CYS A 311 -26.65 14.22 -21.90
C CYS A 311 -27.35 15.45 -21.29
N GLY A 312 -26.69 16.62 -21.29
CA GLY A 312 -27.25 17.90 -20.84
C GLY A 312 -27.01 18.23 -19.37
N HIS A 313 -26.52 17.29 -18.56
CA HIS A 313 -26.22 17.53 -17.15
C HIS A 313 -24.95 18.38 -16.97
N ILE A 314 -24.93 19.20 -15.91
CA ILE A 314 -23.82 20.09 -15.57
C ILE A 314 -23.15 19.61 -14.29
N LEU A 315 -21.82 19.54 -14.32
CA LEU A 315 -20.99 19.06 -13.21
C LEU A 315 -19.70 19.88 -13.16
N HIS A 316 -19.07 19.97 -11.99
CA HIS A 316 -17.70 20.48 -11.90
C HIS A 316 -16.74 19.58 -12.69
N ILE A 317 -15.79 20.18 -13.39
CA ILE A 317 -14.78 19.47 -14.17
C ILE A 317 -13.99 18.51 -13.25
N GLU A 318 -13.61 18.96 -12.07
CA GLU A 318 -12.89 18.17 -11.06
C GLU A 318 -13.73 16.99 -10.54
N CYS A 319 -15.05 17.17 -10.43
CA CYS A 319 -15.98 16.10 -10.06
C CYS A 319 -16.08 15.04 -11.15
N ILE A 320 -16.11 15.43 -12.43
CA ILE A 320 -16.08 14.49 -13.55
C ILE A 320 -14.75 13.73 -13.57
N TYR A 321 -13.63 14.40 -13.34
CA TYR A 321 -12.31 13.76 -13.27
C TYR A 321 -12.27 12.66 -12.22
N LYS A 322 -12.70 12.95 -10.99
CA LYS A 322 -12.84 11.92 -9.95
C LYS A 322 -13.79 10.79 -10.36
N TRP A 323 -14.90 11.14 -11.01
CA TRP A 323 -15.88 10.16 -11.43
C TRP A 323 -15.28 9.19 -12.45
N MET A 324 -14.50 9.69 -13.41
CA MET A 324 -13.75 8.87 -14.38
C MET A 324 -12.61 8.09 -13.72
N LEU A 325 -12.01 8.61 -12.65
CA LEU A 325 -11.00 7.85 -11.91
C LEU A 325 -11.60 6.57 -11.31
N ARG A 326 -12.83 6.64 -10.78
CA ARG A 326 -13.51 5.53 -10.10
C ARG A 326 -14.30 4.62 -11.04
N ASN A 327 -14.80 5.15 -12.16
CA ASN A 327 -15.68 4.42 -13.08
C ASN A 327 -15.06 4.33 -14.47
N THR A 328 -14.79 3.11 -14.92
CA THR A 328 -14.22 2.81 -16.25
C THR A 328 -15.14 3.21 -17.39
N ASP A 329 -16.46 3.12 -17.18
CA ASP A 329 -17.45 3.14 -18.27
C ASP A 329 -17.78 4.54 -18.80
N ARG A 330 -17.15 5.59 -18.23
CA ARG A 330 -17.30 7.00 -18.65
C ARG A 330 -18.77 7.42 -18.82
N ILE A 331 -19.58 7.00 -17.86
CA ILE A 331 -21.03 7.24 -17.81
C ILE A 331 -21.38 8.44 -16.93
N CYS A 332 -22.43 9.18 -17.28
CA CYS A 332 -22.93 10.28 -16.47
C CYS A 332 -23.38 9.77 -15.08
N PRO A 333 -23.01 10.43 -13.96
CA PRO A 333 -23.46 10.03 -12.62
C PRO A 333 -24.98 10.16 -12.41
N ILE A 334 -25.67 10.97 -13.22
CA ILE A 334 -27.12 11.23 -13.09
C ILE A 334 -27.93 10.25 -13.94
N CYS A 335 -27.71 10.22 -15.26
CA CYS A 335 -28.52 9.41 -16.18
C CYS A 335 -27.83 8.12 -16.67
N LYS A 336 -26.58 7.86 -16.27
CA LYS A 336 -25.76 6.73 -16.74
C LYS A 336 -25.50 6.68 -18.25
N GLN A 337 -25.86 7.74 -18.99
CA GLN A 337 -25.54 7.84 -20.41
C GLN A 337 -24.03 8.04 -20.59
N MET A 338 -23.44 7.27 -21.51
CA MET A 338 -22.03 7.34 -21.85
C MET A 338 -21.69 8.69 -22.50
N PHE A 339 -20.68 9.39 -21.98
CA PHE A 339 -20.28 10.72 -22.47
C PHE A 339 -18.91 10.71 -23.16
N LEU A 340 -18.09 9.67 -22.96
CA LEU A 340 -16.92 9.34 -23.76
C LEU A 340 -17.02 7.89 -24.20
N GLN A 341 -16.73 7.60 -25.46
CA GLN A 341 -16.66 6.23 -25.92
C GLN A 341 -15.36 5.60 -25.40
N PRO A 342 -15.37 4.34 -24.93
CA PRO A 342 -14.15 3.64 -24.62
C PRO A 342 -13.32 3.54 -25.91
N ASN A 343 -12.09 4.03 -25.85
CA ASN A 343 -11.21 3.95 -27.00
C ASN A 343 -10.92 2.47 -27.26
N ASN A 344 -11.33 1.96 -28.43
CA ASN A 344 -11.01 0.59 -28.88
C ASN A 344 -9.53 0.43 -29.27
N ASP A 345 -8.70 1.43 -29.00
CA ASP A 345 -7.26 1.46 -29.29
C ASP A 345 -6.52 0.39 -28.49
N ARG A 346 -6.49 -0.82 -29.07
CA ARG A 346 -5.57 -1.92 -28.73
C ARG A 346 -4.10 -1.50 -28.85
N ASP A 347 -3.80 -0.38 -29.50
CA ASP A 347 -2.44 0.01 -29.88
C ASP A 347 -1.70 0.87 -28.82
N SER A 348 -2.42 1.64 -27.98
CA SER A 348 -1.76 2.50 -26.97
C SER A 348 -1.12 1.73 -25.79
N VAL A 349 -1.44 0.44 -25.67
CA VAL A 349 -1.02 -0.46 -24.57
C VAL A 349 -0.11 -1.58 -25.12
N ASN A 350 0.45 -1.43 -26.33
CA ASN A 350 1.24 -2.47 -27.00
C ASN A 350 2.51 -2.85 -26.22
N TRP A 351 3.22 -1.89 -25.60
CA TRP A 351 4.39 -2.20 -24.77
C TRP A 351 4.03 -2.96 -23.49
N TYR A 352 2.83 -2.72 -22.93
CA TYR A 352 2.31 -3.45 -21.78
C TYR A 352 1.89 -4.87 -22.19
N LEU A 353 1.20 -5.06 -23.32
CA LEU A 353 0.86 -6.38 -23.85
C LEU A 353 2.13 -7.17 -24.18
N TRP A 354 3.12 -6.53 -24.78
CA TRP A 354 4.44 -7.10 -25.01
C TRP A 354 5.13 -7.49 -23.70
N LEU A 355 5.15 -6.63 -22.69
CA LEU A 355 5.78 -6.91 -21.40
C LEU A 355 5.04 -8.00 -20.61
N MET A 356 3.71 -8.03 -20.68
CA MET A 356 2.88 -9.09 -20.09
C MET A 356 3.13 -10.44 -20.77
N ARG A 357 3.28 -10.46 -22.11
CA ARG A 357 3.72 -11.65 -22.87
C ARG A 357 5.15 -12.07 -22.47
N LEU A 358 6.05 -11.12 -22.24
CA LEU A 358 7.44 -11.39 -21.85
C LEU A 358 7.56 -11.95 -20.43
N LEU A 359 6.66 -11.57 -19.53
CA LEU A 359 6.62 -12.03 -18.15
C LEU A 359 5.84 -13.33 -17.95
N ASN A 360 5.32 -13.93 -19.03
CA ASN A 360 4.62 -15.22 -19.00
C ASN A 360 3.45 -15.27 -17.99
N LEU A 361 2.89 -14.11 -17.62
CA LEU A 361 1.81 -13.98 -16.64
C LEU A 361 0.42 -14.24 -17.25
N GLU A 362 0.35 -14.43 -18.56
CA GLU A 362 -0.89 -14.61 -19.32
C GLU A 362 -1.03 -16.05 -19.84
N ASN A 363 -0.90 -17.04 -18.95
CA ASN A 363 -1.45 -18.38 -19.16
C ASN A 363 -2.84 -18.50 -18.51
N ARG A 364 -3.62 -17.41 -18.47
CA ARG A 364 -5.06 -17.51 -18.26
C ARG A 364 -5.73 -17.38 -19.61
N ILE A 365 -6.28 -18.49 -20.07
CA ILE A 365 -7.16 -18.58 -21.22
C ILE A 365 -8.27 -17.54 -21.02
N THR A 366 -8.30 -16.51 -21.87
CA THR A 366 -9.39 -15.53 -21.82
C THR A 366 -10.59 -16.06 -22.61
N GLU A 367 -11.81 -15.62 -22.28
CA GLU A 367 -13.00 -15.97 -23.08
C GLU A 367 -12.84 -15.53 -24.55
N ASP A 368 -12.07 -14.47 -24.82
CA ASP A 368 -11.76 -14.01 -26.20
C ASP A 368 -10.89 -15.03 -26.95
N ASP A 369 -9.94 -15.67 -26.26
CA ASP A 369 -9.07 -16.71 -26.86
C ASP A 369 -9.87 -17.96 -27.24
N ILE A 370 -10.82 -18.35 -26.37
CA ILE A 370 -11.76 -19.45 -26.64
C ILE A 370 -12.66 -19.09 -27.82
N GLY A 371 -13.14 -17.85 -27.88
CA GLY A 371 -13.95 -17.32 -28.98
C GLY A 371 -13.22 -17.40 -30.33
N ARG A 372 -11.97 -16.94 -30.40
CA ARG A 372 -11.16 -16.99 -31.63
C ARG A 372 -10.90 -18.40 -32.12
N LEU A 373 -10.56 -19.33 -31.22
CA LEU A 373 -10.37 -20.73 -31.59
C LEU A 373 -11.66 -21.37 -32.10
N ARG A 374 -12.80 -21.00 -31.55
CA ARG A 374 -14.11 -21.49 -32.00
C ARG A 374 -14.53 -20.91 -33.35
N GLU A 375 -14.14 -19.68 -33.67
CA GLU A 375 -14.31 -19.12 -35.02
C GLU A 375 -13.47 -19.87 -36.05
N MET A 376 -12.26 -20.28 -35.70
CA MET A 376 -11.37 -21.06 -36.59
C MET A 376 -11.81 -22.53 -36.72
N PHE A 377 -12.34 -23.12 -35.65
CA PHE A 377 -12.74 -24.52 -35.57
C PHE A 377 -14.20 -24.64 -35.08
N PRO A 378 -15.19 -24.32 -35.91
CA PRO A 378 -16.61 -24.27 -35.50
C PRO A 378 -17.18 -25.62 -35.08
N ASN A 379 -16.49 -26.72 -35.42
CA ASN A 379 -16.91 -28.08 -35.08
C ASN A 379 -16.44 -28.54 -33.69
N LEU A 380 -15.54 -27.80 -33.03
CA LEU A 380 -15.06 -28.13 -31.69
C LEU A 380 -15.98 -27.53 -30.62
N SER A 381 -16.27 -28.32 -29.60
CA SER A 381 -16.95 -27.83 -28.40
C SER A 381 -16.00 -26.95 -27.57
N GLU A 382 -16.57 -26.04 -26.80
CA GLU A 382 -15.81 -25.14 -25.90
C GLU A 382 -14.90 -25.92 -24.94
N GLN A 383 -15.35 -27.09 -24.47
CA GLN A 383 -14.59 -27.95 -23.58
C GLN A 383 -13.41 -28.64 -24.26
N GLU A 384 -13.48 -28.90 -25.56
CA GLU A 384 -12.37 -29.44 -26.34
C GLU A 384 -11.34 -28.37 -26.61
N VAL A 385 -11.79 -27.14 -26.92
CA VAL A 385 -10.91 -25.97 -27.07
C VAL A 385 -10.14 -25.69 -25.78
N ILE A 386 -10.82 -25.64 -24.63
CA ILE A 386 -10.17 -25.44 -23.33
C ILE A 386 -9.16 -26.56 -23.04
N ARG A 387 -9.55 -27.84 -23.24
CA ARG A 387 -8.65 -28.98 -23.03
C ARG A 387 -7.41 -28.89 -23.89
N GLU A 388 -7.54 -28.46 -25.14
CA GLU A 388 -6.42 -28.41 -26.07
C GLU A 388 -5.45 -27.27 -25.75
N ILE A 389 -5.97 -26.13 -25.29
CA ILE A 389 -5.13 -25.02 -24.80
C ILE A 389 -4.44 -25.41 -23.49
N GLU A 390 -5.14 -26.08 -22.56
CA GLU A 390 -4.54 -26.60 -21.32
C GLU A 390 -3.44 -27.63 -21.62
N ARG A 391 -3.65 -28.50 -22.61
CA ARG A 391 -2.68 -29.54 -23.02
C ARG A 391 -1.42 -28.94 -23.64
N THR A 392 -1.56 -27.92 -24.47
CA THR A 392 -0.46 -27.35 -25.26
C THR A 392 0.18 -26.12 -24.61
N GLY A 393 -0.43 -25.59 -23.55
CA GLY A 393 0.07 -24.48 -22.74
C GLY A 393 0.02 -23.11 -23.43
N SER A 394 -0.47 -23.02 -24.67
CA SER A 394 -0.72 -21.76 -25.36
C SER A 394 -1.73 -21.93 -26.49
N VAL A 395 -2.46 -20.86 -26.80
CA VAL A 395 -3.44 -20.81 -27.91
C VAL A 395 -2.78 -21.12 -29.26
N GLN A 396 -1.58 -20.60 -29.49
CA GLN A 396 -0.85 -20.81 -30.74
C GLN A 396 -0.47 -22.28 -30.95
N ASN A 397 0.03 -22.93 -29.90
CA ASN A 397 0.37 -24.35 -29.96
C ASN A 397 -0.89 -25.23 -30.11
N ALA A 398 -2.02 -24.83 -29.52
CA ALA A 398 -3.30 -25.51 -29.73
C ALA A 398 -3.75 -25.42 -31.19
N ILE A 399 -3.62 -24.24 -31.83
CA ILE A 399 -3.91 -24.06 -33.26
C ILE A 399 -3.01 -24.96 -34.11
N GLU A 400 -1.70 -24.96 -33.86
CA GLU A 400 -0.75 -25.78 -34.61
C GLU A 400 -1.01 -27.28 -34.44
N SER A 401 -1.40 -27.72 -33.23
CA SER A 401 -1.77 -29.11 -33.00
C SER A 401 -3.07 -29.51 -33.72
N LEU A 402 -4.08 -28.64 -33.73
CA LEU A 402 -5.37 -28.89 -34.37
C LEU A 402 -5.32 -28.80 -35.91
N LEU A 403 -4.29 -28.15 -36.47
CA LEU A 403 -4.04 -28.10 -37.92
C LEU A 403 -3.11 -29.23 -38.40
N GLY A 404 -2.37 -29.85 -37.48
CA GLY A 404 -1.43 -30.93 -37.77
C GLY A 404 -2.09 -32.32 -37.85
N ASP A 405 -3.28 -32.46 -37.28
CA ASP A 405 -4.16 -33.64 -37.35
C ASP A 405 -5.26 -33.42 -38.41
#